data_AF-A0A0S9NLR2-F1
#
_entry.id   AF-A0A0S9NLR2-F1
#
_cell.length_a   1.000
_cell.length_b   1.000
_cell.length_c   1.000
_cell.angle_alpha   90.00
_cell.angle_beta   90.00
_cell.angle_gamma   90.00
#
_symmetry.space_group_name_H-M   'P 1'
#
loop_
_entity.id
_entity.type
_entity.pdbx_description
1 polymer ?
#
loop_
_entity_poly.entity_id
_entity_poly.type
_entity_poly.pdbx_seq_one_letter_code
_entity_poly.pdbx_strand_id
1 'polypeptide(L)'
;MNFTQEKQGASRFTGIGIVVLIHLLIGWALASGLARKAVEAVAGPIDVKVVEEQVKPPPPPERIVPPPPDMKAPPPPFVPPPEVQVAAPPPPNAIQAPVSETPPAVREVVAAAPPAPTPAPAPAPVPPPPVPAPARITAAMVCTKMGTPAVPDIEWTGDATFRVLATVKSGRVSAVEVRSAQMRGASDRKAQRELIAAITQTLQRTYECPGEHVFEQEFKFRIE
;
A
#
# COMPACT_ATOMS: atom_id res chain seq x y z
N MET A 1 45.88 22.23 21.30
CA MET A 1 46.36 21.85 19.96
C MET A 1 45.17 21.86 19.01
N ASN A 2 45.14 22.82 18.08
CA ASN A 2 44.07 23.01 17.09
C ASN A 2 44.34 22.09 15.88
N PHE A 3 43.49 21.09 15.64
CA PHE A 3 43.66 20.11 14.56
C PHE A 3 42.68 20.29 13.38
N THR A 4 41.89 21.36 13.38
CA THR A 4 40.82 21.56 12.40
C THR A 4 41.17 22.53 11.27
N GLN A 5 42.40 23.04 11.20
CA GLN A 5 42.75 24.06 10.21
C GLN A 5 44.12 23.82 9.56
N GLU A 6 44.27 22.70 8.86
CA GLU A 6 45.25 22.63 7.78
C GLU A 6 44.58 22.05 6.53
N LYS A 7 44.58 22.83 5.44
CA LYS A 7 44.19 22.44 4.07
C LYS A 7 42.72 22.10 3.74
N GLN A 8 41.75 22.52 4.56
CA GLN A 8 40.33 22.25 4.27
C GLN A 8 39.67 23.16 3.23
N GLY A 9 40.28 24.26 2.78
CA GLY A 9 39.67 25.14 1.77
C GLY A 9 39.66 24.51 0.37
N ALA A 10 40.85 24.34 -0.22
CA ALA A 10 41.00 23.92 -1.61
C ALA A 10 40.49 22.48 -1.88
N SER A 11 40.70 21.53 -0.96
CA SER A 11 40.31 20.13 -1.13
C SER A 11 38.79 19.92 -1.13
N ARG A 12 38.03 20.77 -0.42
CA ARG A 12 36.56 20.72 -0.38
C ARG A 12 35.96 21.23 -1.69
N PHE A 13 36.53 22.29 -2.28
CA PHE A 13 36.12 22.76 -3.60
C PHE A 13 36.43 21.74 -4.70
N THR A 14 37.58 21.05 -4.63
CA THR A 14 37.87 19.92 -5.55
C THR A 14 36.84 18.80 -5.39
N GLY A 15 36.51 18.41 -4.16
CA GLY A 15 35.50 17.39 -3.91
C GLY A 15 34.11 17.78 -4.43
N ILE A 16 33.67 19.02 -4.18
CA ILE A 16 32.39 19.52 -4.68
C ILE A 16 32.38 19.58 -6.21
N GLY A 17 33.47 20.04 -6.84
CA GLY A 17 33.60 20.07 -8.30
C GLY A 17 33.47 18.68 -8.93
N ILE A 18 34.13 17.66 -8.35
CA ILE A 18 34.02 16.28 -8.81
C ILE A 18 32.58 15.77 -8.67
N VAL A 19 31.93 16.03 -7.54
CA VAL A 19 30.54 15.60 -7.31
C VAL A 19 29.59 16.24 -8.33
N VAL A 20 29.70 17.55 -8.56
CA VAL A 20 28.88 18.25 -9.55
C VAL A 20 29.10 17.69 -10.95
N LEU A 21 30.36 17.42 -11.33
CA LEU A 21 30.70 16.80 -12.61
C LEU A 21 30.03 15.42 -12.76
N ILE A 22 30.07 14.57 -11.72
CA ILE A 22 29.43 13.25 -11.73
C ILE A 22 27.92 13.38 -11.93
N HIS A 23 27.26 14.33 -11.27
CA HIS A 23 25.81 14.52 -11.42
C HIS A 23 25.45 15.01 -12.82
N LEU A 24 26.25 15.90 -13.40
CA LEU A 24 26.07 16.36 -14.78
C LEU A 24 26.25 15.20 -15.77
N LEU A 25 27.26 14.34 -15.56
CA LEU A 25 27.48 13.15 -16.38
C LEU A 25 26.32 12.15 -16.26
N ILE A 26 25.83 11.88 -15.04
CA ILE A 26 24.70 10.97 -14.82
C ILE A 26 23.43 11.55 -15.45
N GLY A 27 23.14 12.84 -15.22
CA GLY A 27 22.00 13.52 -15.84
C GLY A 27 22.05 13.49 -17.37
N TRP A 28 23.23 13.73 -17.94
CA TRP A 28 23.45 13.64 -19.39
C TRP A 28 23.36 12.20 -19.92
N ALA A 29 23.85 11.20 -19.20
CA ALA A 29 23.75 9.79 -19.57
C ALA A 29 22.29 9.30 -19.57
N LEU A 30 21.47 9.81 -18.64
CA LEU A 30 20.04 9.54 -18.60
C LEU A 30 19.31 10.26 -19.75
N ALA A 31 19.62 11.54 -20.01
CA ALA A 31 19.02 12.31 -21.10
C ALA A 31 19.38 11.76 -22.49
N SER A 32 20.60 11.24 -22.67
CA SER A 32 21.06 10.61 -23.93
C SER A 32 20.55 9.18 -24.13
N GLY A 33 19.75 8.64 -23.20
CA GLY A 33 19.10 7.34 -23.36
C GLY A 33 20.03 6.13 -23.24
N LEU A 34 21.25 6.32 -22.71
CA LEU A 34 22.24 5.25 -22.57
C LEU A 34 21.73 4.11 -21.67
N ALA A 35 20.90 4.44 -20.68
CA ALA A 35 20.24 3.47 -19.81
C ALA A 35 19.32 2.50 -20.57
N ARG A 36 18.64 2.95 -21.63
CA ARG A 36 17.79 2.08 -22.46
C ARG A 36 18.63 1.21 -23.41
N LYS A 37 19.68 1.77 -24.01
CA LYS A 37 20.59 1.04 -24.90
C LYS A 37 21.41 -0.03 -24.17
N ALA A 38 21.83 0.22 -22.94
CA ALA A 38 22.47 -0.78 -22.10
C ALA A 38 21.50 -1.92 -21.72
N VAL A 39 20.23 -1.58 -21.44
CA VAL A 39 19.20 -2.61 -21.17
C VAL A 39 18.85 -3.40 -22.43
N GLU A 40 18.80 -2.80 -23.62
CA GLU A 40 18.62 -3.55 -24.88
C GLU A 40 19.83 -4.44 -25.21
N ALA A 41 21.06 -4.00 -24.91
CA ALA A 41 22.25 -4.80 -25.13
C ALA A 41 22.40 -5.95 -24.12
N VAL A 42 21.93 -5.77 -22.87
CA VAL A 42 21.96 -6.78 -21.81
C VAL A 42 20.75 -7.71 -21.87
N ALA A 43 19.57 -7.18 -22.22
CA ALA A 43 18.43 -7.96 -22.68
C ALA A 43 18.61 -8.36 -24.15
N GLY A 44 19.84 -8.79 -24.49
CA GLY A 44 20.09 -9.57 -25.69
C GLY A 44 18.99 -10.63 -25.84
N PRO A 45 18.63 -10.95 -27.10
CA PRO A 45 17.35 -11.51 -27.50
C PRO A 45 16.83 -12.40 -26.40
N ILE A 46 15.78 -11.92 -25.72
CA ILE A 46 15.11 -12.66 -24.66
C ILE A 46 14.88 -14.03 -25.26
N ASP A 47 15.67 -15.00 -24.80
CA ASP A 47 15.49 -16.41 -25.04
C ASP A 47 14.18 -16.73 -24.33
N VAL A 48 13.09 -16.31 -24.97
CA VAL A 48 11.83 -17.00 -24.95
C VAL A 48 12.23 -18.37 -25.49
N LYS A 49 12.79 -19.19 -24.59
CA LYS A 49 12.26 -20.52 -24.37
C LYS A 49 10.76 -20.34 -24.31
N VAL A 50 10.14 -20.28 -25.50
CA VAL A 50 9.36 -21.36 -26.03
C VAL A 50 9.77 -22.59 -25.21
N VAL A 51 9.12 -22.71 -24.05
CA VAL A 51 8.51 -23.98 -23.74
C VAL A 51 7.84 -24.32 -25.05
N GLU A 52 8.53 -25.17 -25.81
CA GLU A 52 7.91 -26.03 -26.76
C GLU A 52 6.80 -26.65 -25.92
N GLU A 53 5.63 -26.04 -26.03
CA GLU A 53 4.38 -26.65 -25.63
C GLU A 53 4.37 -27.88 -26.50
N GLN A 54 4.97 -28.93 -25.93
CA GLN A 54 4.95 -30.28 -26.42
C GLN A 54 3.53 -30.46 -26.87
N VAL A 55 3.33 -30.42 -28.19
CA VAL A 55 2.06 -30.69 -28.83
C VAL A 55 1.71 -32.06 -28.30
N LYS A 56 0.86 -32.09 -27.27
CA LYS A 56 0.36 -33.32 -26.72
C LYS A 56 -0.37 -33.96 -27.89
N PRO A 57 0.05 -35.14 -28.37
CA PRO A 57 -0.61 -35.75 -29.50
C PRO A 57 -2.12 -35.81 -29.19
N PRO A 58 -2.97 -35.55 -30.18
CA PRO A 58 -4.41 -35.44 -29.96
C PRO A 58 -4.90 -36.66 -29.17
N PRO A 59 -5.70 -36.46 -28.11
CA PRO A 59 -6.18 -37.55 -27.30
C PRO A 59 -6.91 -38.57 -28.18
N PRO A 60 -6.64 -39.87 -28.02
CA PRO A 60 -7.31 -40.91 -28.79
C PRO A 60 -8.84 -40.77 -28.60
N PRO A 61 -9.64 -41.00 -29.66
CA PRO A 61 -11.08 -40.82 -29.60
C PRO A 61 -11.66 -41.62 -28.44
N GLU A 62 -12.38 -40.92 -27.55
CA GLU A 62 -13.06 -41.54 -26.43
C GLU A 62 -14.01 -42.61 -26.93
N ARG A 63 -13.83 -43.85 -26.45
CA ARG A 63 -14.83 -44.90 -26.62
C ARG A 63 -16.11 -44.43 -25.95
N ILE A 64 -17.18 -44.40 -26.73
CA ILE A 64 -18.55 -44.18 -26.26
C ILE A 64 -18.83 -45.18 -25.14
N VAL A 65 -18.82 -44.71 -23.90
CA VAL A 65 -19.34 -45.46 -22.77
C VAL A 65 -20.86 -45.24 -22.78
N PRO A 66 -21.67 -46.31 -22.68
CA PRO A 66 -23.12 -46.16 -22.69
C PRO A 66 -23.61 -45.26 -21.54
N PRO A 67 -24.70 -44.51 -21.75
CA PRO A 67 -25.19 -43.53 -20.79
C PRO A 67 -25.52 -44.19 -19.43
N PRO A 68 -25.14 -43.58 -18.30
CA PRO A 68 -25.53 -44.04 -16.98
C PRO A 68 -27.06 -44.05 -16.84
N PRO A 69 -27.65 -45.06 -16.17
CA PRO A 69 -29.08 -45.13 -15.94
C PRO A 69 -29.57 -43.92 -15.12
N ASP A 70 -30.67 -43.31 -15.56
CA ASP A 70 -31.37 -42.23 -14.86
C ASP A 70 -31.78 -42.66 -13.44
N MET A 71 -30.96 -42.27 -12.45
CA MET A 71 -31.37 -42.25 -11.06
C MET A 71 -32.03 -40.90 -10.81
N LYS A 72 -33.37 -40.87 -10.81
CA LYS A 72 -34.15 -39.73 -10.35
C LYS A 72 -33.72 -39.39 -8.91
N ALA A 73 -32.99 -38.29 -8.76
CA ALA A 73 -32.70 -37.72 -7.45
C ALA A 73 -34.02 -37.25 -6.81
N PRO A 74 -34.31 -37.60 -5.54
CA PRO A 74 -35.47 -37.08 -4.82
C PRO A 74 -35.41 -35.54 -4.72
N PRO A 75 -36.55 -34.83 -4.79
CA PRO A 75 -36.56 -33.38 -4.74
C PRO A 75 -35.98 -32.86 -3.42
N PRO A 76 -35.19 -31.77 -3.44
CA PRO A 76 -34.58 -31.21 -2.24
C PRO A 76 -35.66 -30.65 -1.29
N PRO A 77 -35.53 -30.86 0.02
CA PRO A 77 -36.43 -30.28 1.00
C PRO A 77 -36.29 -28.75 1.04
N PHE A 78 -37.43 -28.08 0.88
CA PHE A 78 -37.56 -26.64 0.97
C PHE A 78 -37.53 -26.20 2.45
N VAL A 79 -36.53 -25.41 2.83
CA VAL A 79 -36.50 -24.70 4.11
C VAL A 79 -36.84 -23.24 3.82
N PRO A 80 -38.01 -22.73 4.26
CA PRO A 80 -38.32 -21.32 4.10
C PRO A 80 -37.35 -20.46 4.92
N PRO A 81 -36.80 -19.36 4.37
CA PRO A 81 -35.97 -18.43 5.11
C PRO A 81 -36.76 -17.81 6.27
N PRO A 82 -36.20 -17.69 7.47
CA PRO A 82 -36.82 -16.95 8.55
C PRO A 82 -36.90 -15.45 8.21
N GLU A 83 -38.11 -14.89 8.27
CA GLU A 83 -38.33 -13.45 8.19
C GLU A 83 -37.84 -12.78 9.48
N VAL A 84 -36.60 -12.28 9.43
CA VAL A 84 -36.06 -11.40 10.47
C VAL A 84 -36.67 -10.02 10.27
N GLN A 85 -37.62 -9.64 11.12
CA GLN A 85 -38.06 -8.27 11.24
C GLN A 85 -36.95 -7.44 11.88
N VAL A 86 -36.19 -6.71 11.07
CA VAL A 86 -35.24 -5.71 11.55
C VAL A 86 -36.04 -4.48 11.95
N ALA A 87 -36.26 -4.30 13.26
CA ALA A 87 -36.74 -3.05 13.80
C ALA A 87 -35.69 -1.96 13.54
N ALA A 88 -36.06 -0.93 12.77
CA ALA A 88 -35.20 0.23 12.54
C ALA A 88 -34.96 0.98 13.86
N PRO A 89 -33.71 1.42 14.14
CA PRO A 89 -33.44 2.25 15.32
C PRO A 89 -34.20 3.59 15.23
N PRO A 90 -34.66 4.15 16.37
CA PRO A 90 -35.42 5.39 16.38
C PRO A 90 -34.57 6.57 15.88
N PRO A 91 -35.18 7.56 15.20
CA PRO A 91 -34.47 8.74 14.72
C PRO A 91 -33.92 9.55 15.91
N PRO A 92 -32.74 10.18 15.76
CA PRO A 92 -32.18 11.02 16.81
C PRO A 92 -33.07 12.26 17.02
N ASN A 93 -33.36 12.55 18.29
CA ASN A 93 -34.09 13.75 18.70
C ASN A 93 -33.29 15.00 18.36
N ALA A 94 -33.92 15.93 17.64
CA ALA A 94 -33.35 17.25 17.38
C ALA A 94 -33.23 18.04 18.69
N ILE A 95 -32.02 18.50 19.01
CA ILE A 95 -31.77 19.43 20.11
C ILE A 95 -32.31 20.80 19.70
N GLN A 96 -33.32 21.30 20.41
CA GLN A 96 -33.80 22.67 20.27
C GLN A 96 -32.85 23.61 21.02
N ALA A 97 -32.22 24.54 20.31
CA ALA A 97 -31.47 25.62 20.94
C ALA A 97 -32.46 26.63 21.59
N PRO A 98 -32.22 27.11 22.82
CA PRO A 98 -33.05 28.14 23.41
C PRO A 98 -32.83 29.48 22.68
N VAL A 99 -33.90 30.01 22.09
CA VAL A 99 -33.94 31.39 21.59
C VAL A 99 -34.12 32.31 22.80
N SER A 100 -33.15 33.17 23.05
CA SER A 100 -33.24 34.24 24.04
C SER A 100 -34.08 35.37 23.45
N GLU A 101 -35.18 35.72 24.11
CA GLU A 101 -35.99 36.91 23.80
C GLU A 101 -35.24 38.17 24.24
N THR A 102 -34.68 38.89 23.26
CA THR A 102 -34.33 40.29 23.42
C THR A 102 -35.03 41.08 22.32
N PRO A 103 -35.98 41.97 22.64
CA PRO A 103 -36.64 42.81 21.64
C PRO A 103 -35.63 43.79 21.00
N PRO A 104 -35.43 43.80 19.68
CA PRO A 104 -34.59 44.80 19.04
C PRO A 104 -35.34 46.14 18.92
N ALA A 105 -34.62 47.23 19.18
CA ALA A 105 -35.10 48.59 18.97
C ALA A 105 -35.48 48.82 17.50
N VAL A 106 -36.67 49.38 17.29
CA VAL A 106 -37.22 49.76 15.99
C VAL A 106 -36.25 50.74 15.30
N ARG A 107 -35.62 50.28 14.22
CA ARG A 107 -35.02 51.13 13.20
C ARG A 107 -35.87 51.01 11.96
N GLU A 108 -36.30 52.15 11.45
CA GLU A 108 -37.06 52.29 10.23
C GLU A 108 -36.19 51.83 9.05
N VAL A 109 -36.50 50.68 8.47
CA VAL A 109 -35.81 50.13 7.30
C VAL A 109 -36.76 50.21 6.11
N VAL A 110 -36.40 51.06 5.15
CA VAL A 110 -37.00 51.15 3.82
C VAL A 110 -37.05 49.76 3.20
N ALA A 111 -38.23 49.31 2.78
CA ALA A 111 -38.45 48.00 2.20
C ALA A 111 -37.74 47.88 0.84
N ALA A 112 -36.69 47.06 0.77
CA ALA A 112 -36.15 46.56 -0.49
C ALA A 112 -36.96 45.31 -0.90
N ALA A 113 -37.33 45.22 -2.18
CA ALA A 113 -38.03 44.06 -2.73
C ALA A 113 -37.22 42.76 -2.53
N PRO A 114 -37.86 41.62 -2.25
CA PRO A 114 -37.17 40.36 -2.05
C PRO A 114 -36.45 39.93 -3.34
N PRO A 115 -35.18 39.49 -3.28
CA PRO A 115 -34.51 38.94 -4.44
C PRO A 115 -35.17 37.61 -4.86
N ALA A 116 -35.27 37.40 -6.17
CA ALA A 116 -35.82 36.18 -6.75
C ALA A 116 -35.05 34.94 -6.27
N PRO A 117 -35.73 33.79 -6.07
CA PRO A 117 -35.06 32.56 -5.65
C PRO A 117 -34.05 32.10 -6.72
N THR A 118 -32.82 31.87 -6.28
CA THR A 118 -31.79 31.24 -7.12
C THR A 118 -32.16 29.79 -7.39
N PRO A 119 -31.97 29.28 -8.63
CA PRO A 119 -32.20 27.88 -8.94
C PRO A 119 -31.29 26.99 -8.08
N ALA A 120 -31.87 25.91 -7.54
CA ALA A 120 -31.12 24.92 -6.77
C ALA A 120 -29.98 24.32 -7.63
N PRO A 121 -28.77 24.18 -7.07
CA PRO A 121 -27.66 23.56 -7.80
C PRO A 121 -28.00 22.10 -8.12
N ALA A 122 -27.69 21.68 -9.35
CA ALA A 122 -27.89 20.32 -9.80
C ALA A 122 -27.12 19.33 -8.91
N PRO A 123 -27.67 18.14 -8.62
CA PRO A 123 -27.00 17.14 -7.81
C PRO A 123 -25.68 16.73 -8.45
N ALA A 124 -24.61 16.74 -7.65
CA ALA A 124 -23.29 16.32 -8.09
C ALA A 124 -23.31 14.83 -8.52
N PRO A 125 -22.56 14.45 -9.56
CA PRO A 125 -22.47 13.07 -9.99
C PRO A 125 -21.93 12.18 -8.86
N VAL A 126 -22.62 11.08 -8.62
CA VAL A 126 -22.24 10.08 -7.63
C VAL A 126 -20.87 9.51 -8.01
N PRO A 127 -19.88 9.49 -7.10
CA PRO A 127 -18.57 8.94 -7.40
C PRO A 127 -18.70 7.44 -7.74
N PRO A 128 -17.88 6.93 -8.67
CA PRO A 128 -17.90 5.52 -9.03
C PRO A 128 -17.58 4.64 -7.80
N PRO A 129 -18.13 3.42 -7.75
CA PRO A 129 -17.86 2.50 -6.65
C PRO A 129 -16.35 2.23 -6.54
N PRO A 130 -15.81 2.13 -5.31
CA PRO A 130 -14.38 1.89 -5.11
C PRO A 130 -14.00 0.54 -5.73
N VAL A 131 -12.97 0.56 -6.57
CA VAL A 131 -12.40 -0.66 -7.16
C VAL A 131 -11.87 -1.54 -6.01
N PRO A 132 -12.25 -2.83 -5.95
CA PRO A 132 -11.76 -3.72 -4.90
C PRO A 132 -10.22 -3.79 -4.97
N ALA A 133 -9.56 -3.49 -3.84
CA ALA A 133 -8.11 -3.56 -3.75
C ALA A 133 -7.65 -5.01 -4.05
N PRO A 134 -6.55 -5.20 -4.78
CA PRO A 134 -6.04 -6.54 -5.06
C PRO A 134 -5.75 -7.28 -3.75
N ALA A 135 -6.09 -8.57 -3.72
CA ALA A 135 -5.85 -9.43 -2.58
C ALA A 135 -4.37 -9.38 -2.20
N ARG A 136 -4.07 -8.90 -0.98
CA ARG A 136 -2.69 -8.73 -0.51
C ARG A 136 -2.15 -10.07 -0.06
N ILE A 137 -1.08 -10.54 -0.70
CA ILE A 137 -0.32 -11.70 -0.23
C ILE A 137 0.39 -11.29 1.05
N THR A 138 0.14 -11.98 2.16
CA THR A 138 0.79 -11.69 3.45
C THR A 138 1.92 -12.66 3.72
N ALA A 139 2.86 -12.30 4.61
CA ALA A 139 4.00 -13.19 4.91
C ALA A 139 3.55 -14.55 5.44
N ALA A 140 2.46 -14.59 6.21
CA ALA A 140 1.90 -15.82 6.76
C ALA A 140 1.41 -16.82 5.69
N MET A 141 1.16 -16.36 4.46
CA MET A 141 0.69 -17.22 3.36
C MET A 141 1.83 -17.86 2.58
N VAL A 142 3.02 -17.26 2.59
CA VAL A 142 4.15 -17.66 1.74
C VAL A 142 5.40 -18.07 2.52
N CYS A 143 5.53 -17.65 3.77
CA CYS A 143 6.71 -17.89 4.59
C CYS A 143 6.50 -19.05 5.57
N THR A 144 7.47 -19.96 5.58
CA THR A 144 7.50 -21.13 6.47
C THR A 144 8.15 -20.81 7.81
N LYS A 145 9.14 -19.92 7.81
CA LYS A 145 9.72 -19.31 9.02
C LYS A 145 9.47 -17.82 9.01
N MET A 146 9.11 -17.28 10.17
CA MET A 146 8.88 -15.87 10.42
C MET A 146 9.50 -15.48 11.75
N GLY A 147 9.99 -14.26 11.85
CA GLY A 147 10.54 -13.69 13.08
C GLY A 147 9.87 -12.36 13.42
N THR A 148 9.68 -12.10 14.70
CA THR A 148 9.23 -10.79 15.17
C THR A 148 10.44 -9.88 15.36
N PRO A 149 10.47 -8.68 14.75
CA PRO A 149 11.58 -7.75 14.95
C PRO A 149 11.64 -7.30 16.40
N ALA A 150 12.83 -7.37 16.99
CA ALA A 150 13.08 -6.81 18.31
C ALA A 150 13.03 -5.28 18.25
N VAL A 151 12.46 -4.66 19.28
CA VAL A 151 12.47 -3.21 19.46
C VAL A 151 13.92 -2.79 19.78
N PRO A 152 14.53 -1.88 19.02
CA PRO A 152 15.85 -1.33 19.37
C PRO A 152 15.75 -0.47 20.64
N ASP A 153 16.87 -0.29 21.34
CA ASP A 153 16.95 0.57 22.53
C ASP A 153 16.95 2.04 22.07
N ILE A 154 15.75 2.65 22.00
CA ILE A 154 15.53 4.02 21.52
C ILE A 154 14.79 4.85 22.57
N GLU A 155 15.24 6.09 22.76
CA GLU A 155 14.60 7.08 23.65
C GLU A 155 13.35 7.71 22.99
N TRP A 156 12.41 6.87 22.57
CA TRP A 156 11.15 7.31 21.95
C TRP A 156 9.99 6.49 22.49
N THR A 157 8.97 7.17 23.02
CA THR A 157 7.75 6.55 23.55
C THR A 157 6.59 6.77 22.57
N GLY A 158 5.87 5.70 22.25
CA GLY A 158 4.70 5.77 21.37
C GLY A 158 4.36 4.47 20.64
N ASP A 159 3.30 4.54 19.83
CA ASP A 159 2.91 3.45 18.93
C ASP A 159 3.41 3.74 17.50
N ALA A 160 4.11 2.78 16.90
CA ALA A 160 4.57 2.83 15.51
C ALA A 160 4.00 1.66 14.70
N THR A 161 3.46 1.95 13.51
CA THR A 161 2.96 0.97 12.55
C THR A 161 3.70 1.12 11.23
N PHE A 162 4.37 0.05 10.81
CA PHE A 162 5.08 -0.04 9.55
C PHE A 162 4.42 -1.06 8.65
N ARG A 163 4.18 -0.70 7.40
CA ARG A 163 3.75 -1.63 6.35
C ARG A 163 4.89 -1.75 5.36
N VAL A 164 5.37 -2.96 5.17
CA VAL A 164 6.50 -3.24 4.28
C VAL A 164 6.09 -4.24 3.21
N LEU A 165 6.65 -4.05 2.02
CA LEU A 165 6.54 -4.97 0.91
C LEU A 165 7.90 -5.65 0.75
N ALA A 166 7.94 -6.95 0.97
CA ALA A 166 9.14 -7.75 0.91
C ALA A 166 9.15 -8.57 -0.39
N THR A 167 10.25 -8.51 -1.13
CA THR A 167 10.48 -9.30 -2.34
C THR A 167 11.38 -10.47 -2.00
N VAL A 168 10.86 -11.68 -2.16
CA VAL A 168 11.57 -12.94 -1.95
C VAL A 168 12.14 -13.41 -3.29
N LYS A 169 13.43 -13.75 -3.28
CA LYS A 169 14.10 -14.45 -4.37
C LYS A 169 14.84 -15.63 -3.78
N SER A 170 14.82 -16.77 -4.49
CA SER A 170 15.51 -17.99 -4.08
C SER A 170 15.25 -18.42 -2.62
N GLY A 171 14.02 -18.24 -2.13
CA GLY A 171 13.65 -18.65 -0.78
C GLY A 171 13.90 -17.62 0.32
N ARG A 172 14.58 -16.50 0.03
CA ARG A 172 14.98 -15.47 1.01
C ARG A 172 14.55 -14.07 0.60
N VAL A 173 14.34 -13.22 1.60
CA VAL A 173 13.99 -11.80 1.37
C VAL A 173 15.19 -11.07 0.77
N SER A 174 15.04 -10.61 -0.47
CA SER A 174 16.06 -9.93 -1.26
C SER A 174 15.93 -8.40 -1.23
N ALA A 175 14.69 -7.89 -1.11
CA ALA A 175 14.41 -6.46 -1.03
C ALA A 175 13.27 -6.21 -0.04
N VAL A 176 13.34 -5.08 0.67
CA VAL A 176 12.31 -4.62 1.61
C VAL A 176 11.99 -3.16 1.27
N GLU A 177 10.76 -2.90 0.86
CA GLU A 177 10.25 -1.56 0.58
C GLU A 177 9.28 -1.14 1.67
N VAL A 178 9.48 0.02 2.28
CA VAL A 178 8.54 0.57 3.27
C VAL A 178 7.42 1.30 2.53
N ARG A 179 6.19 0.77 2.62
CA ARG A 179 4.99 1.34 2.00
C ARG A 179 4.36 2.42 2.88
N SER A 180 4.32 2.19 4.19
CA SER A 180 3.90 3.20 5.15
C SER A 180 4.70 3.08 6.44
N ALA A 181 4.98 4.23 7.05
CA ALA A 181 5.63 4.36 8.34
C ALA A 181 4.85 5.42 9.13
N GLN A 182 3.96 4.96 9.99
CA GLN A 182 3.15 5.81 10.85
C GLN A 182 3.68 5.72 12.28
N MET A 183 4.19 6.81 12.83
CA MET A 183 4.59 6.89 14.23
C MET A 183 3.72 7.93 14.93
N ARG A 184 3.12 7.57 16.07
CA ARG A 184 2.36 8.50 16.91
C ARG A 184 3.28 9.11 17.96
N GLY A 185 3.32 10.44 18.03
CA GLY A 185 4.16 11.20 18.96
C GLY A 185 5.11 12.13 18.23
N ALA A 186 6.15 12.60 18.92
CA ALA A 186 7.23 13.36 18.29
C ALA A 186 7.89 12.48 17.22
N SER A 187 7.97 12.98 15.99
CA SER A 187 8.57 12.24 14.88
C SER A 187 10.10 12.27 14.98
N ASP A 188 10.68 11.23 15.54
CA ASP A 188 12.13 11.07 15.56
C ASP A 188 12.59 10.26 14.34
N ARG A 189 13.29 10.93 13.41
CA ARG A 189 13.84 10.31 12.20
C ARG A 189 14.88 9.24 12.54
N LYS A 190 15.61 9.38 13.65
CA LYS A 190 16.58 8.38 14.12
C LYS A 190 15.84 7.11 14.55
N ALA A 191 14.85 7.22 15.43
CA ALA A 191 14.00 6.12 15.86
C ALA A 191 13.35 5.39 14.67
N GLN A 192 12.81 6.15 13.70
CA GLN A 192 12.22 5.57 12.49
C GLN A 192 13.22 4.72 11.70
N ARG A 193 14.45 5.21 11.51
CA ARG A 193 15.48 4.51 10.76
C ARG A 193 15.94 3.24 11.48
N GLU A 194 16.05 3.29 12.81
CA GLU A 194 16.45 2.12 13.61
C GLU A 194 15.37 1.03 13.60
N LEU A 195 14.09 1.41 13.72
CA LEU A 195 12.97 0.47 13.57
C LEU A 195 12.92 -0.16 12.18
N ILE A 196 13.09 0.64 11.12
CA ILE A 196 13.14 0.11 9.75
C ILE A 196 14.33 -0.84 9.58
N ALA A 197 15.49 -0.52 10.15
CA ALA A 197 16.67 -1.38 10.12
C ALA A 197 16.41 -2.71 10.84
N ALA A 198 15.77 -2.68 12.02
CA ALA A 198 15.40 -3.87 12.78
C ALA A 198 14.41 -4.77 12.02
N ILE A 199 13.39 -4.18 11.38
CA ILE A 199 12.44 -4.91 10.52
C ILE A 199 13.19 -5.57 9.35
N THR A 200 14.03 -4.80 8.65
CA THR A 200 14.77 -5.27 7.47
C THR A 200 15.71 -6.42 7.82
N GLN A 201 16.45 -6.28 8.92
CA GLN A 201 17.36 -7.30 9.41
C GLN A 201 16.61 -8.58 9.80
N THR A 202 15.44 -8.46 10.43
CA THR A 202 14.63 -9.61 10.84
C THR A 202 14.06 -10.35 9.65
N LEU A 203 13.54 -9.62 8.65
CA LEU A 203 13.06 -10.17 7.40
C LEU A 203 14.17 -10.92 6.65
N GLN A 204 15.36 -10.34 6.55
CA GLN A 204 16.46 -10.98 5.81
C GLN A 204 17.08 -12.19 6.53
N ARG A 205 17.06 -12.20 7.88
CA ARG A 205 17.70 -13.26 8.67
C ARG A 205 16.77 -14.41 9.03
N THR A 206 15.50 -14.13 9.30
CA THR A 206 14.58 -15.09 9.92
C THR A 206 13.52 -15.61 8.95
N TYR A 207 13.19 -14.86 7.90
CA TYR A 207 12.14 -15.26 6.98
C TYR A 207 12.68 -16.19 5.90
N GLU A 208 12.06 -17.36 5.82
CA GLU A 208 12.27 -18.35 4.76
C GLU A 208 10.93 -18.61 4.08
N CYS A 209 10.82 -18.20 2.82
CA CYS A 209 9.58 -18.27 2.04
C CYS A 209 9.90 -18.97 0.72
N PRO A 210 9.55 -20.27 0.55
CA PRO A 210 9.92 -21.01 -0.66
C PRO A 210 9.35 -20.36 -1.92
N GLY A 211 10.15 -20.31 -2.98
CA GLY A 211 9.75 -19.71 -4.27
C GLY A 211 10.11 -18.23 -4.41
N GLU A 212 9.46 -17.58 -5.39
CA GLU A 212 9.57 -16.15 -5.66
C GLU A 212 8.23 -15.49 -5.40
N HIS A 213 8.19 -14.63 -4.37
CA HIS A 213 6.95 -14.01 -3.92
C HIS A 213 7.20 -12.56 -3.55
N VAL A 214 6.16 -11.76 -3.70
CA VAL A 214 6.09 -10.42 -3.15
C VAL A 214 4.95 -10.43 -2.15
N PHE A 215 5.26 -10.15 -0.89
CA PHE A 215 4.27 -10.11 0.17
C PHE A 215 4.31 -8.79 0.93
N GLU A 216 3.17 -8.42 1.49
CA GLU A 216 3.02 -7.27 2.36
C GLU A 216 2.90 -7.73 3.82
N GLN A 217 3.63 -7.09 4.72
CA GLN A 217 3.59 -7.37 6.14
C GLN A 217 3.44 -6.07 6.94
N GLU A 218 2.53 -6.08 7.91
CA GLU A 218 2.36 -5.00 8.87
C GLU A 218 3.08 -5.38 10.18
N PHE A 219 3.85 -4.42 10.71
CA PHE A 219 4.56 -4.51 11.98
C PHE A 219 4.08 -3.38 12.90
N LYS A 220 3.68 -3.74 14.13
CA LYS A 220 3.27 -2.80 15.17
C LYS A 220 4.27 -2.86 16.31
N PHE A 221 4.77 -1.69 16.69
CA PHE A 221 5.66 -1.53 17.82
C PHE A 221 4.97 -0.59 18.80
N ARG A 222 5.01 -0.96 20.07
CA ARG A 222 4.66 -0.10 21.19
C ARG A 222 5.91 0.03 22.04
N ILE A 223 6.37 1.25 22.24
CA ILE A 223 7.52 1.55 23.09
C ILE A 223 6.99 2.37 24.25
N GLU A 224 7.21 1.86 25.46
CA GLU A 224 6.79 2.46 26.73
C GLU A 224 7.91 3.33 27.30
#